data_AF-A0A656GKC1-F1
#
_entry.id   AF-A0A656GKC1-F1
#
_cell.length_a   1.000
_cell.length_b   1.000
_cell.length_c   1.000
_cell.angle_alpha   90.00
_cell.angle_beta   90.00
_cell.angle_gamma   90.00
#
_symmetry.space_group_name_H-M   'P 1'
#
loop_
_entity.id
_entity.type
_entity.pdbx_description
1 polymer ?
#
loop_
_entity_poly.entity_id
_entity_poly.type
_entity_poly.pdbx_seq_one_letter_code
_entity_poly.pdbx_strand_id
1 'polypeptide(L)' 'FQQRPCALWDFLQNYMDTSGPIPDIPLFEPYRHLDPVTASYDQQRGRNPRYWIDMDDATFKAEVDAMWQRFMRLTRLA' A
#
# COMPACT_ATOMS: atom_id res chain seq x y z
N PHE A 1 -23.98 -0.93 15.66
CA PHE A 1 -22.71 -1.68 15.45
C PHE A 1 -22.55 -1.94 13.96
N GLN A 2 -22.00 -0.96 13.23
CA GLN A 2 -21.79 -1.08 11.78
C GLN A 2 -20.47 -1.81 11.58
N GLN A 3 -20.57 -3.04 11.08
CA GLN A 3 -19.49 -4.01 10.98
C GLN A 3 -18.28 -3.43 10.22
N ARG A 4 -17.16 -3.20 10.94
CA ARG A 4 -15.81 -3.07 10.36
C ARG A 4 -14.88 -4.31 10.58
N PRO A 5 -15.34 -5.57 10.62
CA PRO A 5 -14.44 -6.72 10.66
C PRO A 5 -13.81 -7.05 9.29
N CYS A 6 -14.26 -6.45 8.18
CA CYS A 6 -13.83 -6.84 6.83
C CYS A 6 -12.47 -6.25 6.41
N ALA A 7 -12.11 -5.04 6.85
CA ALA A 7 -10.92 -4.34 6.33
C ALA A 7 -9.58 -5.03 6.67
N LEU A 8 -9.49 -5.68 7.84
CA LEU A 8 -8.29 -6.45 8.20
C LEU A 8 -8.21 -7.76 7.41
N TRP A 9 -9.36 -8.40 7.18
CA TRP A 9 -9.43 -9.63 6.40
C TRP A 9 -9.10 -9.38 4.92
N ASP A 10 -9.62 -8.29 4.36
CA ASP A 10 -9.30 -7.86 2.99
C ASP A 10 -7.81 -7.51 2.86
N PHE A 11 -7.22 -6.85 3.86
CA PHE A 11 -5.78 -6.61 3.92
C PHE A 11 -4.98 -7.91 3.91
N LEU A 12 -5.39 -8.89 4.73
CA LEU A 12 -4.74 -10.21 4.78
C LEU A 12 -4.89 -10.97 3.46
N GLN A 13 -6.07 -10.92 2.82
CA GLN A 13 -6.28 -11.55 1.51
C GLN A 13 -5.38 -10.93 0.44
N ASN A 14 -5.27 -9.59 0.38
CA ASN A 14 -4.36 -8.91 -0.53
C ASN A 14 -2.89 -9.20 -0.24
N TYR A 15 -2.53 -9.38 1.03
CA TYR A 15 -1.17 -9.78 1.41
C TYR A 15 -0.86 -11.23 1.01
N MET A 16 -1.83 -12.14 1.11
CA MET A 16 -1.66 -13.54 0.71
C MET A 16 -1.71 -13.74 -0.81
N ASP A 17 -2.28 -12.80 -1.56
CA ASP A 17 -2.28 -12.82 -3.03
C ASP A 17 -0.90 -12.45 -3.58
N THR A 18 -0.17 -13.46 -4.02
CA THR A 18 1.18 -13.32 -4.60
C THR A 18 1.17 -13.00 -6.09
N SER A 19 -0.01 -12.85 -6.71
CA SER A 19 -0.12 -12.51 -8.13
C SER A 19 0.12 -11.02 -8.41
N GLY A 20 -0.04 -10.16 -7.41
CA GLY A 20 0.13 -8.71 -7.49
C GLY A 20 1.29 -8.18 -6.63
N PRO A 21 1.69 -6.92 -6.81
CA PRO A 21 2.67 -6.29 -5.94
C PRO A 21 2.12 -6.15 -4.53
N ILE A 22 2.99 -6.23 -3.53
CA ILE A 22 2.62 -5.99 -2.13
C ILE A 22 2.04 -4.57 -1.96
N PRO A 23 1.16 -4.36 -0.96
CA PRO A 23 0.59 -3.05 -0.68
C PRO A 23 1.64 -1.96 -0.60
N ASP A 24 1.37 -0.82 -1.25
CA ASP A 24 2.26 0.33 -1.21
C ASP A 24 2.01 1.16 0.06
N ILE A 25 2.62 0.72 1.15
CA ILE A 25 2.53 1.34 2.48
C ILE A 25 3.93 1.55 3.06
N PRO A 26 4.13 2.57 3.94
CA PRO A 26 5.44 2.86 4.52
C PRO A 26 6.11 1.66 5.20
N LEU A 27 5.30 0.79 5.83
CA LEU A 27 5.77 -0.43 6.50
C LEU A 27 6.56 -1.36 5.57
N PHE A 28 6.19 -1.43 4.30
CA PHE A 28 6.78 -2.37 3.35
C PHE A 28 7.91 -1.78 2.52
N GLU A 29 8.17 -0.47 2.58
CA GLU A 29 9.22 0.20 1.80
C GLU A 29 10.59 -0.51 1.89
N PRO A 30 11.09 -0.92 3.08
CA PRO A 30 12.38 -1.61 3.18
C PRO A 30 12.41 -2.97 2.49
N TYR A 31 11.25 -3.58 2.23
CA TYR A 31 11.13 -4.95 1.72
C TYR A 31 10.63 -5.03 0.28
N ARG A 32 10.15 -3.93 -0.32
CA ARG A 32 9.57 -3.93 -1.69
C ARG A 32 10.50 -4.55 -2.74
N HIS A 33 11.80 -4.31 -2.63
CA HIS A 33 12.81 -4.82 -3.55
C HIS A 33 13.09 -6.33 -3.38
N LEU A 34 12.70 -6.92 -2.26
CA LEU A 34 12.85 -8.36 -1.98
C LEU A 34 11.72 -9.18 -2.58
N ASP A 35 10.56 -8.57 -2.83
CA ASP A 35 9.43 -9.22 -3.50
C ASP A 35 9.58 -9.09 -5.04
N PRO A 36 9.74 -10.19 -5.80
CA PRO A 36 10.05 -10.13 -7.23
C PRO A 36 8.90 -9.55 -8.07
N VAL A 37 7.65 -9.76 -7.66
CA VAL A 37 6.47 -9.20 -8.36
C VAL A 37 6.44 -7.69 -8.19
N THR A 38 6.65 -7.22 -6.95
CA THR A 38 6.75 -5.81 -6.60
C THR A 38 7.93 -5.14 -7.28
N ALA A 39 9.12 -5.77 -7.28
CA ALA A 39 10.31 -5.21 -7.90
C ALA A 39 10.12 -4.99 -9.41
N SER A 40 9.54 -5.97 -10.12
CA SER A 40 9.22 -5.85 -11.56
C SER A 40 8.20 -4.74 -11.81
N TYR A 41 7.15 -4.68 -11.00
CA TYR A 41 6.11 -3.65 -11.09
C TYR A 41 6.65 -2.23 -10.86
N ASP A 42 7.49 -2.06 -9.83
CA ASP A 42 8.11 -0.78 -9.48
C ASP A 42 9.10 -0.33 -10.57
N GLN A 43 9.88 -1.26 -11.14
CA GLN A 43 10.78 -0.98 -12.26
C GLN A 43 10.03 -0.49 -13.50
N GLN A 44 8.94 -1.16 -13.88
CA GLN A 44 8.12 -0.77 -15.04
C GLN A 44 7.50 0.62 -14.88
N ARG A 45 7.24 1.05 -13.65
CA ARG A 45 6.62 2.34 -13.33
C ARG A 45 7.60 3.44 -12.98
N GLY A 46 8.90 3.12 -12.90
CA GLY A 46 9.92 4.08 -12.46
C GLY A 46 9.67 4.60 -11.04
N ARG A 47 9.14 3.76 -10.15
CA ARG A 47 8.89 4.15 -8.75
C ARG A 47 10.22 4.46 -8.05
N ASN A 48 10.27 5.54 -7.28
CA ASN A 48 11.39 5.81 -6.38
C ASN A 48 11.44 4.71 -5.27
N PRO A 49 12.56 3.98 -5.10
CA PRO A 49 12.70 2.94 -4.07
C PRO A 49 12.77 3.48 -2.63
N ARG A 50 12.85 4.82 -2.46
CA ARG A 50 12.84 5.51 -1.17
C ARG A 50 11.66 6.49 -1.05
N TYR A 51 10.59 6.27 -1.83
CA TYR A 51 9.40 7.10 -1.90
C TYR A 51 8.90 7.52 -0.52
N TRP A 52 8.70 6.58 0.40
CA TRP A 52 8.19 6.88 1.73
C TRP A 52 9.24 7.45 2.69
N ILE A 53 10.54 7.16 2.46
CA ILE A 53 11.62 7.49 3.40
C ILE A 53 12.11 8.93 3.20
N ASP A 54 12.15 9.40 1.96
CA ASP A 54 12.72 10.71 1.63
C ASP A 54 11.71 11.87 1.73
N MET A 55 10.45 11.60 2.07
CA MET A 55 9.42 12.62 2.29
C MET A 55 9.67 13.39 3.59
N ASP A 56 9.37 14.69 3.57
CA ASP A 56 9.21 15.46 4.80
C ASP A 56 7.90 15.12 5.52
N ASP A 57 7.81 15.46 6.81
CA ASP A 57 6.67 15.14 7.66
C ASP A 57 5.32 15.61 7.11
N ALA A 58 5.27 16.80 6.47
CA ALA A 58 4.02 17.34 5.94
C ALA A 58 3.57 16.56 4.70
N THR A 59 4.51 16.27 3.78
CA THR A 59 4.26 15.43 2.60
C THR A 59 3.87 14.01 2.99
N PHE A 60 4.59 13.41 3.93
CA PHE A 60 4.30 12.07 4.44
C PHE A 60 2.88 11.99 5.01
N LYS A 61 2.51 12.97 5.84
CA LYS A 61 1.17 13.04 6.43
C LYS A 61 0.09 13.13 5.35
N ALA A 62 0.28 14.01 4.35
CA ALA A 62 -0.68 14.18 3.27
C ALA A 62 -0.88 12.89 2.44
N GLU A 63 0.21 12.18 2.12
CA GLU A 63 0.17 10.93 1.37
C GLU A 63 -0.48 9.79 2.16
N VAL A 64 -0.20 9.67 3.47
CA VAL A 64 -0.86 8.70 4.35
C VAL A 64 -2.36 8.99 4.45
N ASP A 65 -2.75 10.25 4.60
CA ASP A 65 -4.16 10.64 4.64
C ASP A 65 -4.84 10.32 3.29
N ALA A 66 -4.18 10.60 2.15
CA ALA A 66 -4.69 10.26 0.83
C ALA A 66 -4.83 8.75 0.60
N MET A 67 -3.85 7.96 1.05
CA MET A 67 -3.88 6.49 1.03
C MET A 67 -5.10 5.95 1.79
N TRP A 68 -5.34 6.44 3.02
CA TRP A 68 -6.51 6.03 3.80
C TRP A 68 -7.83 6.40 3.11
N GLN A 69 -7.90 7.56 2.46
CA GLN A 69 -9.09 7.93 1.68
C GLN A 69 -9.32 7.00 0.48
N ARG A 70 -8.25 6.50 -0.18
CA ARG A 70 -8.37 5.50 -1.26
C ARG A 70 -8.92 4.17 -0.73
N PHE A 71 -8.38 3.68 0.39
CA PHE A 71 -8.88 2.48 1.06
C PHE A 71 -10.36 2.59 1.43
N MET A 72 -10.76 3.69 2.09
CA MET A 72 -12.14 3.90 2.51
C MET A 72 -13.13 4.00 1.34
N ARG A 73 -12.70 4.47 0.16
CA ARG A 73 -13.54 4.50 -1.04
C ARG A 73 -13.77 3.11 -1.62
N LEU A 74 -12.75 2.24 -1.62
CA LEU A 74 -12.86 0.88 -2.13
C LEU A 74 -13.83 0.04 -1.28
N THR A 75 -13.78 0.17 0.05
CA THR A 75 -14.70 -0.53 0.97
C THR A 75 -16.15 -0.01 0.92
N ARG A 76 -16.42 1.11 0.24
CA ARG A 76 -17.78 1.68 0.09
C ARG A 76 -18.49 1.19 -1.18
N LEU A 77 -17.75 0.61 -2.13
CA LEU A 77 -18.26 0.18 -3.43
C LEU A 77 -18.31 -1.35 -3.58
N ALA A 78 -17.92 -2.09 -2.54
CA ALA A 78 -18.01 -3.55 -2.45
C ALA A 78 -19.14 -3.97 -1.49
#